data_AF-A0A7C7ALB2-F1
#
_entry.id   AF-A0A7C7ALB2-F1
#
_cell.length_a   1.000
_cell.length_b   1.000
_cell.length_c   1.000
_cell.angle_alpha   90.00
_cell.angle_beta   90.00
_cell.angle_gamma   90.00
#
_symmetry.space_group_name_H-M   'P 1'
#
loop_
_entity.id
_entity.type
_entity.pdbx_description
1 polymer ?
#
loop_
_entity_poly.entity_id
_entity_poly.type
_entity_poly.pdbx_seq_one_letter_code
_entity_poly.pdbx_strand_id
1 'polypeptide(L)'
;MLGKHTDVHLYGTISSNQVYSGYIEYRQGGVSKQESVFILSNEPISDSVNGIVIATAACADNNIKLIVAPIGEVFYEPEIREKLALIHNFKYGKLLCLYEKSCGAVVFYRNMKHINVLLVKNRNGKYWSFPKGHVEQGENEYETATREIKEETGLDVIIYEHYRQISDYIPFGKIKKRVVFFLAEATSDNVKIQQDEIDSFTWVPFSQAQQMCRYENDLRLLSTAQQAIYEHDKQCKTGT
;
A
#
# COMPACT_ATOMS: atom_id res chain seq x y z
N MET A 1 -16.14 6.86 -12.41
CA MET A 1 -15.15 7.94 -12.38
C MET A 1 -13.76 7.41 -12.10
N LEU A 2 -13.49 6.76 -10.97
CA LEU A 2 -12.19 6.14 -10.69
C LEU A 2 -11.76 5.13 -11.77
N GLY A 3 -10.50 5.21 -12.21
CA GLY A 3 -9.92 4.39 -13.28
C GLY A 3 -10.43 4.71 -14.69
N LYS A 4 -11.16 5.81 -14.90
CA LYS A 4 -11.60 6.25 -16.23
C LYS A 4 -10.46 6.96 -16.95
N HIS A 5 -10.22 6.59 -18.21
CA HIS A 5 -9.35 7.34 -19.12
C HIS A 5 -10.04 8.61 -19.59
N THR A 6 -9.31 9.72 -19.62
CA THR A 6 -9.87 11.03 -19.95
C THR A 6 -8.80 11.96 -20.50
N ASP A 7 -9.18 12.76 -21.49
CA ASP A 7 -8.42 13.93 -21.88
C ASP A 7 -8.67 15.04 -20.85
N VAL A 8 -7.59 15.70 -20.42
CA VAL A 8 -7.64 16.82 -19.48
C VAL A 8 -6.94 18.02 -20.11
N HIS A 9 -7.59 19.17 -20.08
CA HIS A 9 -7.02 20.45 -20.49
C HIS A 9 -6.64 21.26 -19.25
N LEU A 10 -5.45 21.87 -19.25
CA LEU A 10 -4.93 22.60 -18.11
C LEU A 10 -5.49 24.03 -18.06
N TYR A 11 -5.82 24.49 -16.86
CA TYR A 11 -5.98 25.92 -16.57
C TYR A 11 -4.64 26.55 -16.17
N GLY A 12 -3.78 25.79 -15.48
CA GLY A 12 -2.45 26.23 -15.06
C GLY A 12 -1.91 25.46 -13.87
N THR A 13 -0.67 25.78 -13.49
CA THR A 13 0.06 25.17 -12.37
C THR A 13 -0.42 25.75 -11.03
N ILE A 14 -0.74 24.86 -10.08
CA ILE A 14 -1.17 25.24 -8.72
C ILE A 14 0.03 25.36 -7.78
N SER A 15 1.01 24.45 -7.88
CA SER A 15 2.22 24.46 -7.05
C SER A 15 3.45 24.03 -7.86
N SER A 16 4.64 24.43 -7.39
CA SER A 16 5.92 24.01 -7.98
C SER A 16 6.15 22.49 -7.93
N ASN A 17 5.35 21.75 -7.14
CA ASN A 17 5.47 20.30 -6.97
C ASN A 17 4.60 19.52 -7.97
N GLN A 18 4.45 20.08 -9.18
CA GLN A 18 3.79 19.46 -10.33
C GLN A 18 2.33 19.05 -10.03
N VAL A 19 1.63 19.95 -9.34
CA VAL A 19 0.18 19.89 -9.14
C VAL A 19 -0.45 20.95 -10.03
N TYR A 20 -1.39 20.55 -10.87
CA TYR A 20 -2.06 21.41 -11.85
C TYR A 20 -3.57 21.42 -11.63
N SER A 21 -4.20 22.49 -12.11
CA SER A 21 -5.65 22.58 -12.23
C SER A 21 -6.03 22.46 -13.69
N GLY A 22 -7.17 21.84 -13.96
CA GLY A 22 -7.68 21.69 -15.32
C GLY A 22 -9.14 21.27 -15.34
N TYR A 23 -9.59 20.82 -16.51
CA TYR A 23 -10.94 20.33 -16.69
C TYR A 23 -11.03 19.16 -17.66
N ILE A 24 -12.09 18.38 -17.49
CA ILE A 24 -12.52 17.34 -18.43
C ILE A 24 -13.80 17.82 -19.12
N GLU A 25 -13.89 17.63 -20.43
CA GLU A 25 -15.11 17.85 -21.20
C GLU A 25 -15.93 16.57 -21.34
N TYR A 26 -17.25 16.70 -21.16
CA TYR A 26 -18.20 15.61 -21.39
C TYR A 26 -19.55 16.14 -21.88
N ARG A 27 -20.29 15.29 -22.60
CA ARG A 27 -21.65 15.63 -23.06
C ARG A 27 -22.69 15.05 -22.12
N GLN A 28 -23.65 15.88 -21.72
CA GLN A 28 -24.82 15.46 -20.96
C GLN A 28 -26.07 16.08 -21.57
N GLY A 29 -26.98 15.25 -22.10
CA GLY A 29 -28.20 15.71 -22.76
C GLY A 29 -27.95 16.59 -24.00
N GLY A 30 -26.89 16.32 -24.76
CA GLY A 30 -26.51 17.11 -25.95
C GLY A 30 -25.75 18.41 -25.66
N VAL A 31 -25.62 18.81 -24.38
CA VAL A 31 -24.89 20.00 -23.95
C VAL A 31 -23.47 19.62 -23.53
N SER A 32 -22.47 20.40 -23.97
CA SER A 32 -21.09 20.26 -23.50
C SER A 32 -20.97 20.81 -22.07
N LYS A 33 -20.38 20.02 -21.18
CA LYS A 33 -20.10 20.39 -19.79
C LYS A 33 -18.62 20.20 -19.50
N GLN A 34 -18.13 21.01 -18.57
CA GLN A 34 -16.78 20.93 -18.05
C GLN A 34 -16.82 20.57 -16.57
N GLU A 35 -15.94 19.65 -16.15
CA GLU A 35 -15.74 19.28 -14.76
C GLU A 35 -14.30 19.62 -14.36
N SER A 36 -14.13 20.45 -13.33
CA SER A 36 -12.81 20.84 -12.84
C SER A 36 -12.12 19.69 -12.09
N VAL A 37 -10.86 19.46 -12.41
CA VAL A 37 -10.01 18.40 -11.85
C VAL A 37 -8.68 18.96 -11.33
N PHE A 38 -8.02 18.18 -10.46
CA PHE A 38 -6.59 18.33 -10.21
C PHE A 38 -5.81 17.30 -11.00
N ILE A 39 -4.63 17.69 -11.45
CA ILE A 39 -3.70 16.80 -12.15
C ILE A 39 -2.42 16.71 -11.31
N LEU A 40 -2.00 15.47 -11.04
CA LEU A 40 -0.71 15.18 -10.43
C LEU A 40 0.19 14.60 -11.52
N SER A 41 1.40 15.12 -11.66
CA SER A 41 2.40 14.54 -12.54
C SER A 41 3.79 14.57 -11.91
N ASN A 42 4.66 13.69 -12.39
CA ASN A 42 6.09 13.68 -12.13
C ASN A 42 6.87 14.47 -13.18
N GLU A 43 6.22 14.85 -14.29
CA GLU A 43 6.82 15.63 -15.37
C GLU A 43 6.02 16.91 -15.65
N PRO A 44 6.65 17.97 -16.18
CA PRO A 44 5.92 19.17 -16.58
C PRO A 44 4.89 18.90 -17.68
N ILE A 45 3.69 19.48 -17.55
CA ILE A 45 2.64 19.43 -18.58
C ILE A 45 2.41 20.82 -19.16
N SER A 46 2.31 20.94 -20.50
CA SER A 46 2.14 22.24 -21.18
C SER A 46 0.67 22.67 -21.31
N ASP A 47 -0.18 21.87 -21.96
CA ASP A 47 -1.53 22.30 -22.37
C ASP A 47 -2.62 21.29 -22.07
N SER A 48 -2.35 20.01 -22.34
CA SER A 48 -3.31 18.92 -22.12
C SER A 48 -2.59 17.61 -21.87
N VAL A 49 -3.30 16.66 -21.26
CA VAL A 49 -2.77 15.32 -21.01
C VAL A 49 -3.85 14.25 -21.14
N ASN A 50 -3.48 13.13 -21.73
CA ASN A 50 -4.24 11.89 -21.63
C ASN A 50 -3.98 11.27 -20.26
N GLY A 51 -5.01 11.20 -19.42
CA GLY A 51 -4.89 10.79 -18.03
C GLY A 51 -5.88 9.71 -17.60
N ILE A 52 -5.66 9.22 -16.39
CA ILE A 52 -6.56 8.32 -15.67
C ILE A 52 -7.00 9.00 -14.38
N VAL A 53 -8.29 8.96 -14.06
CA VAL A 53 -8.79 9.38 -12.75
C VAL A 53 -8.25 8.42 -11.68
N ILE A 54 -7.23 8.85 -10.93
CA ILE A 54 -6.53 8.04 -9.93
C ILE A 54 -7.07 8.21 -8.51
N ALA A 55 -7.81 9.28 -8.24
CA ALA A 55 -8.53 9.43 -6.98
C ALA A 55 -9.77 10.31 -7.11
N THR A 56 -10.68 10.16 -6.15
CA THR A 56 -11.82 11.04 -5.94
C THR A 56 -11.82 11.53 -4.50
N ALA A 57 -11.86 12.84 -4.30
CA ALA A 57 -11.94 13.48 -2.99
C ALA A 57 -13.36 14.02 -2.77
N ALA A 58 -14.01 13.60 -1.68
CA ALA A 58 -15.30 14.12 -1.26
C ALA A 58 -15.12 15.42 -0.47
N CYS A 59 -15.58 16.53 -1.03
CA CYS A 59 -15.49 17.87 -0.45
C CYS A 59 -16.67 18.17 0.49
N ALA A 60 -16.51 19.17 1.35
CA ALA A 60 -17.49 19.51 2.40
C ALA A 60 -18.85 19.99 1.84
N ASP A 61 -18.87 20.47 0.61
CA ASP A 61 -20.05 20.91 -0.14
C ASP A 61 -20.77 19.75 -0.87
N ASN A 62 -20.46 18.50 -0.53
CA ASN A 62 -20.89 17.28 -1.21
C ASN A 62 -20.42 17.15 -2.67
N ASN A 63 -19.55 18.04 -3.16
CA ASN A 63 -18.95 17.89 -4.47
C ASN A 63 -17.82 16.87 -4.42
N ILE A 64 -17.59 16.20 -5.55
CA ILE A 64 -16.47 15.29 -5.74
C ILE A 64 -15.42 16.03 -6.57
N LYS A 65 -14.21 16.15 -6.05
CA LYS A 65 -13.06 16.59 -6.82
C LYS A 65 -12.37 15.38 -7.41
N LEU A 66 -12.19 15.38 -8.73
CA LEU A 66 -11.41 14.37 -9.43
C LEU A 66 -9.92 14.70 -9.39
N ILE A 67 -9.11 13.67 -9.20
CA ILE A 67 -7.66 13.73 -9.27
C ILE A 67 -7.24 12.80 -10.41
N VAL A 68 -6.50 13.36 -11.36
CA VAL A 68 -6.04 12.70 -12.58
C VAL A 68 -4.52 12.62 -12.56
N ALA A 69 -3.96 11.55 -13.11
CA ALA A 69 -2.54 11.47 -13.45
C ALA A 69 -2.36 11.08 -14.92
N PRO A 70 -1.26 11.48 -15.57
CA PRO A 70 -0.92 11.02 -16.92
C PRO A 70 -0.91 9.50 -17.03
N ILE A 71 -1.28 8.98 -18.19
CA ILE A 71 -1.20 7.53 -18.45
C ILE A 71 0.25 7.05 -18.24
N GLY A 72 0.42 6.03 -17.40
CA GLY A 72 1.71 5.45 -17.06
C GLY A 72 2.26 5.89 -15.71
N GLU A 73 1.78 7.02 -15.18
CA GLU A 73 2.15 7.47 -13.84
C GLU A 73 1.24 6.84 -12.77
N VAL A 74 1.87 6.40 -11.67
CA VAL A 74 1.20 5.77 -10.54
C VAL A 74 1.50 6.59 -9.30
N PHE A 75 0.44 7.05 -8.64
CA PHE A 75 0.51 7.70 -7.35
C PHE A 75 -0.24 6.88 -6.33
N TYR A 76 0.43 6.47 -5.26
CA TYR A 76 -0.23 5.79 -4.14
C TYR A 76 -0.91 6.79 -3.23
N GLU A 77 -1.89 6.33 -2.46
CA GLU A 77 -2.66 7.18 -1.54
C GLU A 77 -1.81 8.19 -0.72
N PRO A 78 -0.70 7.82 -0.07
CA PRO A 78 0.07 8.78 0.74
C PRO A 78 0.64 9.94 -0.07
N GLU A 79 1.15 9.64 -1.28
CA GLU A 79 1.69 10.65 -2.21
C GLU A 79 0.58 11.59 -2.70
N ILE A 80 -0.62 11.04 -2.96
CA ILE A 80 -1.79 11.85 -3.34
C ILE A 80 -2.15 12.78 -2.19
N ARG A 81 -2.19 12.29 -0.94
CA ARG A 81 -2.50 13.12 0.24
C ARG A 81 -1.50 14.24 0.42
N GLU A 82 -0.21 13.95 0.30
CA GLU A 82 0.87 14.94 0.39
C GLU A 82 0.71 16.03 -0.67
N LYS A 83 0.52 15.64 -1.95
CA LYS A 83 0.33 16.62 -3.04
C LYS A 83 -0.94 17.46 -2.86
N LEU A 84 -2.04 16.86 -2.37
CA LEU A 84 -3.28 17.59 -2.11
C LEU A 84 -3.16 18.55 -0.91
N ALA A 85 -2.34 18.23 0.09
CA ALA A 85 -2.10 19.10 1.25
C ALA A 85 -1.39 20.41 0.87
N LEU A 86 -0.69 20.44 -0.28
CA LEU A 86 -0.04 21.65 -0.81
C LEU A 86 -1.02 22.62 -1.48
N ILE A 87 -2.25 22.19 -1.77
CA ILE A 87 -3.24 23.02 -2.44
C ILE A 87 -3.92 23.93 -1.40
N HIS A 88 -3.63 25.23 -1.47
CA HIS A 88 -4.17 26.21 -0.54
C HIS A 88 -5.71 26.18 -0.52
N ASN A 89 -6.30 26.18 0.68
CA ASN A 89 -7.73 26.11 0.94
C ASN A 89 -8.47 24.88 0.39
N PHE A 90 -7.77 23.83 -0.07
CA PHE A 90 -8.41 22.59 -0.46
C PHE A 90 -8.59 21.67 0.75
N LYS A 91 -9.85 21.38 1.10
CA LYS A 91 -10.22 20.45 2.17
C LYS A 91 -11.17 19.40 1.64
N TYR A 92 -10.98 18.17 2.09
CA TYR A 92 -11.81 17.02 1.74
C TYR A 92 -11.97 16.10 2.97
N GLY A 93 -13.06 15.36 3.01
CA GLY A 93 -13.34 14.38 4.06
C GLY A 93 -12.79 13.00 3.72
N LYS A 94 -13.29 12.40 2.63
CA LYS A 94 -12.89 11.04 2.20
C LYS A 94 -12.14 11.08 0.88
N LEU A 95 -11.04 10.35 0.81
CA LEU A 95 -10.29 10.09 -0.41
C LEU A 95 -10.47 8.62 -0.80
N LEU A 96 -10.84 8.37 -2.05
CA LEU A 96 -10.85 7.04 -2.63
C LEU A 96 -9.79 6.99 -3.73
N CYS A 97 -8.83 6.09 -3.59
CA CYS A 97 -7.68 5.97 -4.48
C CYS A 97 -7.75 4.72 -5.35
N LEU A 98 -7.21 4.82 -6.56
CA LEU A 98 -7.05 3.69 -7.47
C LEU A 98 -5.88 2.80 -7.05
N TYR A 99 -4.86 3.37 -6.40
CA TYR A 99 -3.66 2.69 -5.97
C TYR A 99 -3.48 2.82 -4.45
N GLU A 100 -3.37 1.68 -3.78
CA GLU A 100 -3.11 1.59 -2.34
C GLU A 100 -1.75 0.94 -2.10
N LYS A 101 -1.01 1.43 -1.10
CA LYS A 101 0.27 0.86 -0.68
C LYS A 101 0.21 0.43 0.77
N SER A 102 0.67 -0.78 1.03
CA SER A 102 0.85 -1.33 2.36
C SER A 102 2.25 -1.88 2.55
N CYS A 103 2.69 -1.94 3.79
CA CYS A 103 3.95 -2.58 4.17
C CYS A 103 3.73 -3.53 5.35
N GLY A 104 4.50 -4.60 5.39
CA GLY A 104 4.41 -5.65 6.41
C GLY A 104 5.61 -6.58 6.35
N ALA A 105 5.55 -7.72 7.03
CA ALA A 105 6.63 -8.69 6.97
C ALA A 105 6.17 -10.13 7.14
N VAL A 106 6.92 -11.06 6.54
CA VAL A 106 6.95 -12.44 7.03
C VAL A 106 7.69 -12.41 8.37
N VAL A 107 6.93 -12.43 9.46
CA VAL A 107 7.49 -12.43 10.82
C VAL A 107 7.78 -13.86 11.23
N PHE A 108 9.01 -14.14 11.64
CA PHE A 108 9.39 -15.44 12.19
C PHE A 108 9.92 -15.29 13.61
N TYR A 109 9.84 -16.37 14.36
CA TYR A 109 10.42 -16.50 15.69
C TYR A 109 11.21 -17.80 15.74
N ARG A 110 12.43 -17.74 16.27
CA ARG A 110 13.27 -18.92 16.46
C ARG A 110 13.45 -19.19 17.96
N ASN A 111 13.24 -20.44 18.35
CA ASN A 111 13.71 -20.96 19.63
C ASN A 111 14.84 -21.98 19.37
N MET A 112 15.37 -22.61 20.43
CA MET A 112 16.53 -23.52 20.32
C MET A 112 16.37 -24.67 19.30
N LYS A 113 15.15 -25.00 18.86
CA LYS A 113 14.91 -26.17 17.99
C LYS A 113 14.14 -25.86 16.72
N HIS A 114 13.36 -24.77 16.68
CA HIS A 114 12.41 -24.53 15.60
C HIS A 114 12.34 -23.06 15.20
N ILE A 115 12.11 -22.85 13.91
CA ILE A 115 11.73 -21.56 13.32
C ILE A 115 10.26 -21.66 12.94
N ASN A 116 9.44 -20.80 13.53
CA ASN A 116 8.02 -20.67 13.21
C ASN A 116 7.76 -19.32 12.56
N VAL A 117 6.76 -19.27 11.70
CA VAL A 117 6.26 -18.06 11.04
C VAL A 117 4.93 -17.69 11.66
N LEU A 118 4.72 -16.39 11.87
CA LEU A 118 3.45 -15.84 12.30
C LEU A 118 2.52 -15.70 11.11
N LEU A 119 1.36 -16.34 11.21
CA LEU A 119 0.22 -16.06 10.35
C LEU A 119 -0.85 -15.34 11.14
N VAL A 120 -1.46 -14.33 10.53
CA VAL A 120 -2.61 -13.61 11.06
C VAL A 120 -3.79 -13.73 10.11
N LYS A 121 -5.00 -13.60 10.67
CA LYS A 121 -6.24 -13.57 9.92
C LYS A 121 -7.00 -12.30 10.27
N ASN A 122 -7.07 -11.37 9.33
CA ASN A 122 -7.83 -10.13 9.50
C ASN A 122 -9.33 -10.48 9.62
N ARG A 123 -10.09 -9.73 10.43
CA ARG A 123 -11.53 -9.93 10.65
C ARG A 123 -12.36 -9.93 9.37
N ASN A 124 -12.01 -9.03 8.45
CA ASN A 124 -12.65 -8.91 7.14
C ASN A 124 -11.99 -9.82 6.09
N GLY A 125 -10.94 -10.55 6.47
CA GLY A 125 -10.16 -11.45 5.63
C GLY A 125 -10.66 -12.89 5.71
N LYS A 126 -10.68 -13.57 4.56
CA LYS A 126 -11.04 -15.00 4.50
C LYS A 126 -9.86 -15.94 4.74
N TYR A 127 -8.65 -15.48 4.46
CA TYR A 127 -7.45 -16.32 4.40
C TYR A 127 -6.39 -15.85 5.37
N TRP A 128 -5.54 -16.78 5.80
CA TRP A 128 -4.33 -16.48 6.53
C TRP A 128 -3.39 -15.66 5.67
N SER A 129 -2.72 -14.70 6.29
CA SER A 129 -1.72 -13.84 5.65
C SER A 129 -0.67 -13.42 6.69
N PHE A 130 0.13 -12.41 6.35
CA PHE A 130 1.13 -11.84 7.24
C PHE A 130 0.71 -10.47 7.74
N PRO A 131 1.24 -10.03 8.91
CA PRO A 131 0.97 -8.69 9.42
C PRO A 131 1.39 -7.61 8.43
N LYS A 132 0.52 -6.63 8.20
CA LYS A 132 0.72 -5.54 7.22
C LYS A 132 -0.39 -4.48 7.39
N GLY A 133 -0.06 -3.23 7.10
CA GLY A 133 -1.07 -2.18 6.97
C GLY A 133 -0.63 -1.02 6.10
N HIS A 134 -1.37 0.09 6.14
CA HIS A 134 -1.22 1.16 5.17
C HIS A 134 -0.02 2.04 5.51
N VAL A 135 0.64 2.56 4.47
CA VAL A 135 1.70 3.56 4.66
C VAL A 135 1.06 4.86 5.13
N GLU A 136 1.53 5.40 6.25
CA GLU A 136 1.09 6.71 6.75
C GLU A 136 1.98 7.84 6.22
N GLN A 137 1.50 9.07 6.35
CA GLN A 137 2.22 10.24 5.84
C GLN A 137 3.54 10.42 6.59
N GLY A 138 4.64 10.49 5.83
CA GLY A 138 5.99 10.71 6.35
C GLY A 138 6.75 9.43 6.73
N GLU A 139 6.11 8.26 6.64
CA GLU A 139 6.77 6.98 6.90
C GLU A 139 7.50 6.44 5.67
N ASN A 140 8.65 5.81 5.90
CA ASN A 140 9.25 4.90 4.93
C ASN A 140 8.70 3.46 5.09
N GLU A 141 8.99 2.60 4.13
CA GLU A 141 8.43 1.23 4.09
C GLU A 141 8.82 0.38 5.33
N TYR A 142 10.03 0.55 5.88
CA TYR A 142 10.50 -0.17 7.08
C TYR A 142 9.79 0.32 8.34
N GLU A 143 9.61 1.64 8.46
CA GLU A 143 8.87 2.27 9.57
C GLU A 143 7.42 1.78 9.58
N THR A 144 6.73 1.85 8.43
CA THR A 144 5.37 1.34 8.29
C THR A 144 5.30 -0.14 8.67
N ALA A 145 6.16 -0.99 8.11
CA ALA A 145 6.12 -2.41 8.42
C ALA A 145 6.33 -2.69 9.92
N THR A 146 7.28 -1.99 10.56
CA THR A 146 7.56 -2.16 12.00
C THR A 146 6.39 -1.70 12.86
N ARG A 147 5.82 -0.52 12.57
CA ARG A 147 4.65 0.01 13.28
C ARG A 147 3.46 -0.94 13.14
N GLU A 148 3.14 -1.36 11.92
CA GLU A 148 1.98 -2.22 11.65
C GLU A 148 2.10 -3.58 12.34
N ILE A 149 3.29 -4.20 12.32
CA ILE A 149 3.52 -5.45 13.08
C ILE A 149 3.29 -5.21 14.57
N LYS A 150 3.78 -4.09 15.11
CA LYS A 150 3.62 -3.76 16.53
C LYS A 150 2.15 -3.52 16.88
N GLU A 151 1.41 -2.81 16.03
CA GLU A 151 -0.01 -2.52 16.23
C GLU A 151 -0.86 -3.79 16.15
N GLU A 152 -0.75 -4.55 15.06
CA GLU A 152 -1.58 -5.73 14.82
C GLU A 152 -1.28 -6.88 15.79
N THR A 153 -0.04 -6.99 16.29
CA THR A 153 0.43 -8.20 17.00
C THR A 153 1.10 -7.95 18.35
N GLY A 154 1.44 -6.71 18.69
CA GLY A 154 2.18 -6.35 19.90
C GLY A 154 3.68 -6.69 19.88
N LEU A 155 4.17 -7.33 18.81
CA LEU A 155 5.56 -7.81 18.72
C LEU A 155 6.55 -6.68 18.40
N ASP A 156 7.70 -6.72 19.05
CA ASP A 156 8.90 -6.01 18.61
C ASP A 156 9.70 -6.92 17.70
N VAL A 157 10.23 -6.37 16.59
CA VAL A 157 10.90 -7.15 15.55
C VAL A 157 12.20 -6.49 15.10
N ILE A 158 13.09 -7.32 14.53
CA ILE A 158 14.32 -6.90 13.85
C ILE A 158 14.17 -7.24 12.37
N ILE A 159 14.19 -6.22 11.50
CA ILE A 159 14.05 -6.42 10.06
C ILE A 159 15.37 -6.86 9.43
N TYR A 160 15.29 -7.83 8.53
CA TYR A 160 16.38 -8.27 7.66
C TYR A 160 16.46 -7.31 6.46
N GLU A 161 17.36 -6.33 6.51
CA GLU A 161 17.42 -5.20 5.56
C GLU A 161 17.48 -5.61 4.07
N HIS A 162 18.13 -6.73 3.76
CA HIS A 162 18.35 -7.20 2.39
C HIS A 162 17.21 -8.07 1.82
N TYR A 163 16.11 -8.24 2.56
CA TYR A 163 14.93 -8.95 2.09
C TYR A 163 13.78 -8.00 1.84
N ARG A 164 13.37 -7.87 0.57
CA ARG A 164 12.22 -7.06 0.16
C ARG A 164 11.49 -7.72 -0.99
N GLN A 165 10.21 -7.99 -0.81
CA GLN A 165 9.35 -8.60 -1.82
C GLN A 165 8.11 -7.75 -2.08
N ILE A 166 7.65 -7.72 -3.33
CA ILE A 166 6.45 -6.98 -3.73
C ILE A 166 5.35 -7.99 -4.08
N SER A 167 4.15 -7.74 -3.55
CA SER A 167 2.93 -8.44 -3.96
C SER A 167 1.90 -7.42 -4.46
N ASP A 168 1.58 -7.49 -5.75
CA ASP A 168 0.55 -6.67 -6.39
C ASP A 168 -0.70 -7.50 -6.63
N TYR A 169 -1.87 -6.98 -6.22
CA TYR A 169 -3.17 -7.64 -6.44
C TYR A 169 -4.33 -6.64 -6.44
N ILE A 170 -5.53 -7.11 -6.80
CA ILE A 170 -6.76 -6.33 -6.81
C ILE A 170 -7.69 -6.87 -5.70
N PRO A 171 -7.75 -6.24 -4.51
CA PRO A 171 -8.58 -6.73 -3.40
C PRO A 171 -10.08 -6.65 -3.72
N PHE A 172 -10.53 -5.55 -4.32
CA PHE A 172 -11.92 -5.32 -4.66
C PHE A 172 -12.06 -4.30 -5.80
N GLY A 173 -12.99 -4.56 -6.72
CA GLY A 173 -13.31 -3.63 -7.80
C GLY A 173 -12.11 -3.33 -8.71
N LYS A 174 -11.71 -2.05 -8.76
CA LYS A 174 -10.59 -1.57 -9.58
C LYS A 174 -9.35 -1.16 -8.77
N ILE A 175 -9.42 -1.26 -7.44
CA ILE A 175 -8.34 -0.83 -6.56
C ILE A 175 -7.15 -1.76 -6.79
N LYS A 176 -6.00 -1.19 -7.10
CA LYS A 176 -4.74 -1.90 -7.28
C LYS A 176 -3.91 -1.72 -6.02
N LYS A 177 -3.71 -2.81 -5.29
CA LYS A 177 -2.97 -2.79 -4.04
C LYS A 177 -1.57 -3.34 -4.26
N ARG A 178 -0.57 -2.58 -3.81
CA ARG A 178 0.81 -3.02 -3.67
C ARG A 178 1.12 -3.25 -2.20
N VAL A 179 1.60 -4.44 -1.87
CA VAL A 179 2.12 -4.73 -0.54
C VAL A 179 3.61 -5.01 -0.64
N VAL A 180 4.40 -4.31 0.16
CA VAL A 180 5.83 -4.59 0.34
C VAL A 180 5.99 -5.45 1.58
N PHE A 181 6.57 -6.63 1.42
CA PHE A 181 6.88 -7.53 2.52
C PHE A 181 8.37 -7.57 2.78
N PHE A 182 8.73 -7.33 4.03
CA PHE A 182 10.05 -7.60 4.58
C PHE A 182 10.10 -8.98 5.24
N LEU A 183 11.28 -9.33 5.74
CA LEU A 183 11.49 -10.47 6.63
C LEU A 183 11.89 -9.90 7.97
N ALA A 184 11.26 -10.36 9.04
CA ALA A 184 11.51 -9.82 10.37
C ALA A 184 11.58 -10.93 11.42
N GLU A 185 12.56 -10.86 12.32
CA GLU A 185 12.67 -11.75 13.47
C GLU A 185 12.01 -11.10 14.68
N ALA A 186 11.02 -11.78 15.26
CA ALA A 186 10.39 -11.33 16.50
C ALA A 186 11.31 -11.56 17.70
N THR A 187 11.32 -10.61 18.64
CA THR A 187 12.09 -10.73 19.89
C THR A 187 11.44 -11.66 20.91
N SER A 188 10.15 -11.98 20.73
CA SER A 188 9.40 -12.95 21.53
C SER A 188 8.26 -13.57 20.70
N ASP A 189 7.64 -14.62 21.22
CA ASP A 189 6.44 -15.25 20.64
C ASP A 189 5.11 -14.76 21.25
N ASN A 190 5.17 -13.80 22.17
CA ASN A 190 4.02 -13.31 22.91
C ASN A 190 3.19 -12.31 22.09
N VAL A 191 2.29 -12.85 21.27
CA VAL A 191 1.39 -12.05 20.43
C VAL A 191 0.21 -11.54 21.25
N LYS A 192 -0.05 -10.23 21.13
CA LYS A 192 -1.26 -9.57 21.58
C LYS A 192 -1.93 -8.90 20.40
N ILE A 193 -2.95 -9.55 19.85
CA ILE A 193 -3.63 -9.05 18.66
C ILE A 193 -4.42 -7.76 18.91
N GLN A 194 -4.39 -6.85 17.95
CA GLN A 194 -5.35 -5.75 17.89
C GLN A 194 -6.70 -6.29 17.47
N GLN A 195 -7.59 -6.42 18.45
CA GLN A 195 -8.88 -7.07 18.23
C GLN A 195 -9.75 -6.35 17.22
N ASP A 196 -9.56 -5.08 16.89
CA ASP A 196 -10.42 -4.40 15.90
C ASP A 196 -10.11 -4.84 14.45
N GLU A 197 -8.88 -5.28 14.19
CA GLU A 197 -8.41 -5.66 12.85
C GLU A 197 -8.17 -7.16 12.71
N ILE A 198 -7.55 -7.79 13.72
CA ILE A 198 -7.14 -9.20 13.67
C ILE A 198 -8.13 -10.06 14.45
N ASP A 199 -8.61 -11.12 13.79
CA ASP A 199 -9.52 -12.12 14.36
C ASP A 199 -8.74 -13.21 15.10
N SER A 200 -7.67 -13.71 14.48
CA SER A 200 -6.88 -14.81 15.01
C SER A 200 -5.44 -14.77 14.50
N PHE A 201 -4.54 -15.44 15.23
CA PHE A 201 -3.14 -15.61 14.87
C PHE A 201 -2.70 -17.06 15.13
N THR A 202 -1.60 -17.47 14.51
CA THR A 202 -0.94 -18.73 14.82
C THR A 202 0.55 -18.69 14.48
N TRP A 203 1.36 -19.38 15.29
CA TRP A 203 2.76 -19.66 14.98
C TRP A 203 2.87 -21.07 14.43
N VAL A 204 3.40 -21.22 13.22
CA VAL A 204 3.51 -22.53 12.56
C VAL A 204 4.85 -22.67 11.83
N PRO A 205 5.37 -23.90 11.65
CA PRO A 205 6.52 -24.12 10.79
C PRO A 205 6.23 -23.67 9.34
N PHE A 206 7.28 -23.29 8.59
CA PHE A 206 7.15 -22.90 7.18
C PHE A 206 6.37 -23.90 6.32
N SER A 207 6.60 -25.20 6.52
CA SER A 207 5.91 -26.27 5.79
C SER A 207 4.40 -26.28 6.02
N GLN A 208 3.97 -25.95 7.25
CA GLN A 208 2.56 -25.83 7.58
C GLN A 208 1.99 -24.50 7.09
N ALA A 209 2.75 -23.40 7.19
CA ALA A 209 2.34 -22.10 6.63
C ALA A 209 2.03 -22.21 5.12
N GLN A 210 2.86 -22.96 4.38
CA GLN A 210 2.67 -23.23 2.95
C GLN A 210 1.37 -24.01 2.64
N GLN A 211 0.86 -24.78 3.59
CA GLN A 211 -0.43 -25.49 3.43
C GLN A 211 -1.63 -24.61 3.81
N MET A 212 -1.41 -23.58 4.63
CA MET A 212 -2.46 -22.69 5.14
C MET A 212 -2.68 -21.46 4.26
N CYS A 213 -1.63 -20.96 3.61
CA CYS A 213 -1.71 -19.83 2.68
C CYS A 213 -2.25 -20.28 1.32
N ARG A 214 -3.14 -19.47 0.73
CA ARG A 214 -3.87 -19.84 -0.49
C ARG A 214 -3.27 -19.24 -1.77
N TYR A 215 -2.67 -18.06 -1.68
CA TYR A 215 -2.25 -17.33 -2.86
C TYR A 215 -0.81 -17.66 -3.25
N GLU A 216 -0.53 -17.76 -4.55
CA GLU A 216 0.81 -18.05 -5.07
C GLU A 216 1.86 -17.04 -4.58
N ASN A 217 1.46 -15.77 -4.41
CA ASN A 217 2.32 -14.74 -3.86
C ASN A 217 2.74 -15.06 -2.42
N ASP A 218 1.81 -15.52 -1.58
CA ASP A 218 2.11 -15.91 -0.19
C ASP A 218 3.07 -17.10 -0.14
N LEU A 219 2.86 -18.10 -1.01
CA LEU A 219 3.73 -19.27 -1.10
C LEU A 219 5.15 -18.89 -1.55
N ARG A 220 5.27 -17.95 -2.49
CA ARG A 220 6.56 -17.38 -2.92
C ARG A 220 7.24 -16.62 -1.79
N LEU A 221 6.49 -15.83 -1.03
CA LEU A 221 7.01 -15.11 0.14
C LEU A 221 7.56 -16.10 1.18
N LEU A 222 6.81 -17.14 1.53
CA LEU A 222 7.27 -18.18 2.48
C LEU A 222 8.54 -18.88 2.00
N SER A 223 8.58 -19.29 0.73
CA SER A 223 9.75 -19.98 0.15
C SER A 223 11.01 -19.09 0.17
N THR A 224 10.88 -17.85 -0.31
CA THR A 224 12.02 -16.91 -0.36
C THR A 224 12.45 -16.46 1.03
N ALA A 225 11.52 -16.27 1.97
CA ALA A 225 11.83 -15.95 3.36
C ALA A 225 12.61 -17.09 4.03
N GLN A 226 12.18 -18.33 3.85
CA GLN A 226 12.87 -19.50 4.40
C GLN A 226 14.32 -19.59 3.87
N GLN A 227 14.50 -19.35 2.56
CA GLN A 227 15.83 -19.32 1.94
C GLN A 227 16.70 -18.18 2.50
N ALA A 228 16.14 -16.98 2.66
CA ALA A 228 16.86 -15.83 3.19
C ALA A 228 17.33 -16.04 4.63
N ILE A 229 16.51 -16.67 5.48
CA ILE A 229 16.92 -17.05 6.84
C ILE A 229 18.10 -18.02 6.80
N TYR A 230 18.04 -19.04 5.93
CA TYR A 230 19.13 -20.01 5.79
C TYR A 230 20.45 -19.37 5.33
N GLU A 231 20.38 -18.45 4.36
CA GLU A 231 21.55 -17.73 3.85
C GLU A 231 22.17 -16.82 4.91
N HIS A 232 21.34 -16.06 5.63
CA HIS A 232 21.77 -15.22 6.74
C HIS A 232 22.50 -16.03 7.82
N ASP A 233 21.90 -17.13 8.28
CA ASP A 233 22.47 -17.99 9.31
C ASP A 233 23.80 -18.64 8.86
N LYS A 234 23.95 -18.93 7.57
CA LYS A 234 25.20 -19.45 7.01
C LYS A 234 26.30 -18.38 7.03
N GLN A 235 25.99 -17.15 6.64
CA GLN A 235 26.94 -16.03 6.64
C GLN A 235 27.45 -15.72 8.05
N CYS A 236 26.55 -15.70 9.05
CA CYS A 236 26.94 -15.51 10.45
C CYS A 236 27.90 -16.59 10.97
N LYS A 237 27.78 -17.84 10.48
CA LYS A 237 28.66 -18.95 10.88
C LYS A 237 30.03 -18.94 10.19
N THR A 238 30.14 -18.33 9.02
CA THR A 238 31.39 -18.25 8.24
C THR A 238 32.18 -16.97 8.50
N GLY A 239 31.59 -15.99 9.18
CA GLY A 239 32.21 -14.70 9.52
C GLY A 239 32.91 -14.65 10.88
N THR A 240 33.03 -15.79 11.57
CA THR A 240 33.83 -16.01 12.79
C THR A 240 35.04 -16.87 12.48
#